data_AF-A0A3D5IF14-F1
#
_entry.id   AF-A0A3D5IF14-F1
#
_cell.length_a   1.000
_cell.length_b   1.000
_cell.length_c   1.000
_cell.angle_alpha   90.00
_cell.angle_beta   90.00
_cell.angle_gamma   90.00
#
_symmetry.space_group_name_H-M   'P 1'
#
loop_
_entity.id
_entity.type
_entity.pdbx_description
1 polymer ?
#
loop_
_entity_poly.entity_id
_entity_poly.type
_entity_poly.pdbx_seq_one_letter_code
_entity_poly.pdbx_strand_id
1 'polypeptide(L)'
;MNDQETNRGGIATFCTEQALRELYLKPFEIAVKGSDNPAEVPSAKADGLTAYQGTSGVMSSFNRIGTKWTGGDYRLMTEILRDEWGFEGLVISDYKTSNSVMDARQMLYAGNDLILTSMPEYMWDDAAATSPEDVTILRQAAHNILYTVANSNSVNVKVLGYRTEWWITLTIVLDCIAAVGIAVWGFVVFRGTSTKRKSQ
;
A
#
# COMPACT_ATOMS: atom_id res chain seq x y z
N MET A 1 -10.80 2.56 21.22
CA MET A 1 -11.74 3.47 21.92
C MET A 1 -12.69 4.18 20.96
N ASN A 2 -13.03 3.53 19.83
CA ASN A 2 -14.03 4.04 18.90
C ASN A 2 -15.27 3.14 19.02
N ASP A 3 -15.79 3.07 20.24
CA ASP A 3 -16.76 2.03 20.63
C ASP A 3 -18.19 2.59 20.64
N GLN A 4 -18.37 3.81 20.13
CA GLN A 4 -19.65 4.50 19.98
C GLN A 4 -19.75 5.11 18.57
N GLU A 5 -20.83 4.78 17.86
CA GLU A 5 -21.05 5.26 16.50
C GLU A 5 -21.60 6.70 16.46
N THR A 6 -22.51 7.02 17.37
CA THR A 6 -23.13 8.35 17.43
C THR A 6 -22.07 9.43 17.60
N ASN A 7 -21.98 10.32 16.61
CA ASN A 7 -21.00 11.41 16.57
C ASN A 7 -19.53 10.95 16.63
N ARG A 8 -19.20 9.75 16.12
CA ARG A 8 -17.82 9.21 16.14
C ARG A 8 -16.77 10.13 15.52
N GLY A 9 -17.17 11.00 14.59
CA GLY A 9 -16.29 11.98 13.96
C GLY A 9 -15.91 13.17 14.86
N GLY A 10 -16.72 13.47 15.88
CA GLY A 10 -16.52 14.62 16.76
C GLY A 10 -16.39 14.28 18.24
N ILE A 11 -16.74 13.06 18.65
CA ILE A 11 -16.74 12.67 20.06
C ILE A 11 -15.32 12.66 20.66
N ALA A 12 -15.23 13.15 21.89
CA ALA A 12 -14.05 13.06 22.73
C ALA A 12 -14.28 12.02 23.82
N THR A 13 -13.52 10.93 23.77
CA THR A 13 -13.54 9.88 24.79
C THR A 13 -12.49 10.20 25.85
N PHE A 14 -12.83 10.03 27.12
CA PHE A 14 -11.90 10.20 28.23
C PHE A 14 -11.71 8.87 28.95
N CYS A 15 -10.47 8.56 29.29
CA CYS A 15 -10.10 7.40 30.10
C CYS A 15 -8.84 7.71 30.89
N THR A 16 -8.58 6.90 31.92
CA THR A 16 -7.28 6.87 32.56
C THR A 16 -6.27 6.18 31.65
N GLU A 17 -4.97 6.46 31.84
CA GLU A 17 -3.92 5.76 31.13
C GLU A 17 -3.97 4.25 31.40
N GLN A 18 -4.24 3.84 32.65
CA GLN A 18 -4.36 2.43 33.00
C GLN A 18 -5.44 1.72 32.16
N ALA A 19 -6.65 2.29 32.08
CA ALA A 19 -7.71 1.70 31.27
C ALA A 19 -7.36 1.70 29.78
N LEU A 20 -6.71 2.76 29.30
CA LEU A 20 -6.24 2.84 27.92
C LEU A 20 -5.27 1.69 27.60
N ARG A 21 -4.24 1.48 28.45
CA ARG A 21 -3.18 0.49 28.27
C ARG A 21 -3.67 -0.95 28.45
N GLU A 22 -4.40 -1.21 29.53
CA GLU A 22 -4.76 -2.58 29.95
C GLU A 22 -5.99 -3.12 29.22
N LEU A 23 -6.88 -2.26 28.72
CA LEU A 23 -8.13 -2.69 28.06
C LEU A 23 -8.15 -2.32 26.58
N TYR A 24 -8.08 -1.03 26.26
CA TYR A 24 -8.40 -0.57 24.91
C TYR A 24 -7.26 -0.75 23.90
N LEU A 25 -6.02 -0.56 24.34
CA LEU A 25 -4.82 -0.70 23.52
C LEU A 25 -4.25 -2.11 23.55
N LYS A 26 -4.59 -2.93 24.56
CA LYS A 26 -4.01 -4.27 24.73
C LYS A 26 -4.17 -5.18 23.51
N PRO A 27 -5.34 -5.24 22.84
CA PRO A 27 -5.49 -6.05 21.63
C PRO A 27 -4.59 -5.57 20.48
N PHE A 28 -4.37 -4.26 20.36
CA PHE A 28 -3.49 -3.68 19.34
C PHE A 28 -2.02 -3.98 19.64
N GLU A 29 -1.60 -3.89 20.91
CA GLU A 29 -0.25 -4.26 21.34
C GLU A 29 0.06 -5.72 20.98
N ILE A 30 -0.88 -6.63 21.24
CA ILE A 30 -0.72 -8.06 20.91
C ILE A 30 -0.56 -8.23 19.39
N ALA A 31 -1.43 -7.59 18.61
CA ALA A 31 -1.38 -7.65 17.15
C ALA A 31 -0.07 -7.09 16.58
N VAL A 32 0.45 -6.00 17.16
CA VAL A 32 1.72 -5.37 16.75
C VAL A 32 2.92 -6.23 17.12
N LYS A 33 2.97 -6.77 18.35
CA LYS A 33 4.11 -7.58 18.80
C LYS A 33 4.13 -8.98 18.21
N GLY A 34 3.01 -9.46 17.67
CA GLY A 34 2.94 -10.78 17.02
C GLY A 34 3.25 -11.95 17.95
N SER A 35 2.99 -11.82 19.24
CA SER A 35 3.36 -12.83 20.25
C SER A 35 2.53 -14.12 20.21
N ASP A 36 1.58 -14.23 19.30
CA ASP A 36 0.69 -15.39 19.18
C ASP A 36 1.41 -16.57 18.53
N ASN A 37 1.08 -17.78 18.98
CA ASN A 37 1.61 -19.01 18.39
C ASN A 37 0.82 -19.38 17.13
N PRO A 38 1.42 -19.36 15.92
CA PRO A 38 0.70 -19.67 14.68
C PRO A 38 0.12 -21.08 14.65
N ALA A 39 0.64 -22.00 15.47
CA ALA A 39 0.12 -23.36 15.59
C ALA A 39 -1.32 -23.41 16.14
N GLU A 40 -1.78 -22.34 16.80
CA GLU A 40 -3.13 -22.21 17.36
C GLU A 40 -4.14 -21.68 16.33
N VAL A 41 -3.67 -21.16 15.18
CA VAL A 41 -4.52 -20.59 14.12
C VAL A 41 -4.53 -21.54 12.91
N PRO A 42 -5.67 -22.18 12.58
CA PRO A 42 -5.74 -23.20 11.52
C PRO A 42 -5.31 -22.72 10.14
N SER A 43 -5.62 -21.47 9.77
CA SER A 43 -5.20 -20.87 8.50
C SER A 43 -3.68 -20.65 8.46
N ALA A 44 -3.10 -20.09 9.51
CA ALA A 44 -1.66 -19.87 9.58
C ALA A 44 -0.85 -21.17 9.54
N LYS A 45 -1.38 -22.23 10.17
CA LYS A 45 -0.81 -23.58 10.08
C LYS A 45 -0.88 -24.15 8.66
N ALA A 46 -1.99 -23.94 7.94
CA ALA A 46 -2.15 -24.37 6.55
C ALA A 46 -1.18 -23.62 5.61
N ASP A 47 -0.92 -22.35 5.91
CA ASP A 47 0.02 -21.48 5.18
C ASP A 47 1.50 -21.73 5.59
N GLY A 48 1.76 -22.64 6.54
CA GLY A 48 3.10 -23.02 6.96
C GLY A 48 3.82 -21.98 7.84
N LEU A 49 3.10 -21.03 8.45
CA LEU A 49 3.70 -20.05 9.34
C LEU A 49 4.23 -20.70 10.63
N THR A 50 5.45 -20.35 10.99
CA THR A 50 6.13 -20.82 12.21
C THR A 50 6.26 -19.74 13.28
N ALA A 51 6.12 -18.46 12.92
CA ALA A 51 6.01 -17.33 13.84
C ALA A 51 5.16 -16.20 13.21
N TYR A 52 4.39 -15.47 14.02
CA TYR A 52 3.80 -14.20 13.61
C TYR A 52 4.83 -13.09 13.82
N GLN A 53 5.03 -12.23 12.81
CA GLN A 53 5.96 -11.09 12.89
C GLN A 53 5.27 -9.80 13.33
N GLY A 54 4.00 -9.89 13.76
CA GLY A 54 3.17 -8.73 14.02
C GLY A 54 2.49 -8.18 12.77
N THR A 55 1.53 -7.28 12.95
CA THR A 55 0.90 -6.55 11.85
C THR A 55 1.82 -5.45 11.32
N SER A 56 1.85 -5.27 10.00
CA SER A 56 2.52 -4.15 9.33
C SER A 56 1.55 -3.05 8.90
N GLY A 57 0.27 -3.17 9.28
CA GLY A 57 -0.78 -2.21 8.96
C GLY A 57 -1.68 -1.91 10.15
N VAL A 58 -1.91 -0.64 10.43
CA VAL A 58 -2.84 -0.16 11.46
C VAL A 58 -3.71 0.96 10.90
N MET A 59 -4.98 1.02 11.32
CA MET A 59 -5.89 2.11 10.98
C MET A 59 -6.22 2.93 12.23
N SER A 60 -6.03 4.25 12.17
CA SER A 60 -6.45 5.17 13.24
C SER A 60 -7.95 5.47 13.13
N SER A 61 -8.62 5.69 14.26
CA SER A 61 -10.08 5.90 14.30
C SER A 61 -10.54 7.32 13.98
N PHE A 62 -11.85 7.52 13.86
CA PHE A 62 -12.46 8.86 13.70
C PHE A 62 -12.42 9.75 14.95
N ASN A 63 -12.55 9.13 16.13
CA ASN A 63 -12.83 9.86 17.37
C ASN A 63 -11.58 10.49 17.98
N ARG A 64 -11.78 11.26 19.05
CA ARG A 64 -10.71 11.84 19.87
C ARG A 64 -10.54 11.06 21.16
N ILE A 65 -9.32 11.06 21.69
CA ILE A 65 -9.02 10.70 23.08
C ILE A 65 -8.58 11.99 23.79
N GLY A 66 -9.42 12.44 24.73
CA GLY A 66 -9.31 13.79 25.29
C GLY A 66 -9.47 14.86 24.21
N THR A 67 -8.47 15.71 24.06
CA THR A 67 -8.53 16.87 23.17
C THR A 67 -7.97 16.62 21.76
N LYS A 68 -7.34 15.47 21.52
CA LYS A 68 -6.63 15.16 20.28
C LYS A 68 -7.33 14.04 19.50
N TRP A 69 -7.39 14.21 18.19
CA TRP A 69 -7.81 13.14 17.29
C TRP A 69 -6.78 12.03 17.28
N THR A 70 -7.23 10.78 17.31
CA THR A 70 -6.36 9.61 17.48
C THR A 70 -5.33 9.49 16.37
N GLY A 71 -5.69 9.74 15.11
CA GLY A 71 -4.75 9.71 14.00
C GLY A 71 -3.74 10.87 13.98
N GLY A 72 -3.97 11.93 14.75
CA GLY A 72 -3.09 13.09 14.91
C GLY A 72 -2.52 13.24 16.32
N ASP A 73 -2.52 12.17 17.12
CA ASP A 73 -2.00 12.18 18.48
C ASP A 73 -0.61 11.52 18.53
N TYR A 74 0.43 12.33 18.66
CA TYR A 74 1.83 11.88 18.69
C TYR A 74 2.08 10.83 19.79
N ARG A 75 1.39 10.96 20.94
CA ARG A 75 1.51 10.02 22.05
C ARG A 75 1.04 8.62 21.67
N LEU A 76 -0.01 8.53 20.85
CA LEU A 76 -0.53 7.24 20.40
C LEU A 76 0.29 6.70 19.22
N MET A 77 0.51 7.55 18.20
CA MET A 77 1.03 7.12 16.91
C MET A 77 2.55 6.95 16.90
N THR A 78 3.30 7.72 17.69
CA THR A 78 4.75 7.61 17.79
C THR A 78 5.16 6.97 19.10
N GLU A 79 4.88 7.62 20.24
CA GLU A 79 5.42 7.16 21.53
C GLU A 79 4.97 5.72 21.85
N ILE A 80 3.66 5.46 21.85
CA ILE A 80 3.16 4.13 22.18
C ILE A 80 3.36 3.13 21.04
N LEU A 81 2.84 3.44 19.84
CA LEU A 81 2.79 2.49 18.75
C LEU A 81 4.18 2.15 18.22
N ARG A 82 5.03 3.15 17.96
CA ARG A 82 6.33 2.95 17.31
C ARG A 82 7.44 2.77 18.35
N ASP A 83 7.57 3.67 19.32
CA ASP A 83 8.71 3.66 20.24
C ASP A 83 8.58 2.57 21.31
N GLU A 84 7.40 2.40 21.92
CA GLU A 84 7.21 1.38 22.96
C GLU A 84 6.91 -0.02 22.41
N TRP A 85 6.09 -0.15 21.36
CA TRP A 85 5.72 -1.47 20.83
C TRP A 85 6.58 -1.93 19.66
N GLY A 86 7.37 -1.04 19.06
CA GLY A 86 8.24 -1.37 17.93
C GLY A 86 7.49 -1.59 16.62
N PHE A 87 6.35 -0.92 16.40
CA PHE A 87 5.59 -1.05 15.16
C PHE A 87 6.39 -0.58 13.94
N GLU A 88 6.61 -1.49 13.00
CA GLU A 88 7.23 -1.22 11.71
C GLU A 88 6.22 -1.45 10.59
N GLY A 89 5.68 -0.36 10.05
CA GLY A 89 4.69 -0.44 9.00
C GLY A 89 3.93 0.86 8.77
N LEU A 90 2.83 0.72 8.06
CA LEU A 90 1.94 1.78 7.62
C LEU A 90 0.81 1.99 8.63
N VAL A 91 0.64 3.23 9.08
CA VAL A 91 -0.60 3.69 9.70
C VAL A 91 -1.41 4.50 8.69
N ILE A 92 -2.67 4.13 8.51
CA ILE A 92 -3.62 4.82 7.65
C ILE A 92 -4.74 5.46 8.49
N SER A 93 -5.27 6.60 8.07
CA SER A 93 -6.49 7.13 8.67
C SER A 93 -7.72 6.29 8.32
N ASP A 94 -8.79 6.39 9.12
CA ASP A 94 -10.13 6.02 8.64
C ASP A 94 -10.53 6.91 7.45
N TYR A 95 -11.64 6.61 6.78
CA TYR A 95 -12.02 7.27 5.54
C TYR A 95 -12.46 8.72 5.77
N LYS A 96 -11.60 9.67 5.43
CA LYS A 96 -11.84 11.11 5.55
C LYS A 96 -12.82 11.58 4.47
N THR A 97 -13.99 11.99 4.94
CA THR A 97 -14.99 12.77 4.19
C THR A 97 -15.01 14.21 4.74
N SER A 98 -16.16 14.74 5.16
CA SER A 98 -16.34 16.11 5.66
C SER A 98 -15.96 16.31 7.14
N ASN A 99 -15.39 15.30 7.82
CA ASN A 99 -15.06 15.41 9.23
C ASN A 99 -13.91 16.41 9.46
N SER A 100 -14.18 17.53 10.14
CA SER A 100 -13.20 18.59 10.38
C SER A 100 -12.04 18.24 11.31
N VAL A 101 -12.13 17.16 12.09
CA VAL A 101 -11.15 16.86 13.15
C VAL A 101 -9.90 16.13 12.61
N MET A 102 -10.03 15.44 11.48
CA MET A 102 -8.96 14.66 10.85
C MET A 102 -8.07 15.57 9.99
N ASP A 103 -7.07 16.19 10.60
CA ASP A 103 -6.11 17.09 9.95
C ASP A 103 -4.90 16.33 9.40
N ALA A 104 -4.64 16.45 8.09
CA ALA A 104 -3.61 15.67 7.39
C ALA A 104 -2.18 16.06 7.79
N ARG A 105 -1.94 17.34 8.08
CA ARG A 105 -0.63 17.81 8.55
C ARG A 105 -0.37 17.28 9.95
N GLN A 106 -1.32 17.44 10.87
CA GLN A 106 -1.24 16.94 12.23
C GLN A 106 -1.00 15.42 12.26
N MET A 107 -1.70 14.67 11.39
CA MET A 107 -1.56 13.22 11.24
C MET A 107 -0.11 12.81 10.93
N LEU A 108 0.48 13.45 9.91
CA LEU A 108 1.83 13.16 9.46
C LEU A 108 2.88 13.49 10.53
N TYR A 109 2.74 14.64 11.20
CA TYR A 109 3.60 15.00 12.31
C TYR A 109 3.44 14.07 13.54
N ALA A 110 2.27 13.44 13.72
CA ALA A 110 2.04 12.49 14.79
C ALA A 110 2.67 11.12 14.52
N GLY A 111 3.01 10.79 13.27
CA GLY A 111 3.53 9.48 12.86
C GLY A 111 2.50 8.56 12.19
N ASN A 112 1.34 9.11 11.77
CA ASN A 112 0.42 8.43 10.87
C ASN A 112 0.72 8.82 9.41
N ASP A 113 0.79 7.85 8.51
CA ASP A 113 1.51 8.01 7.24
C ASP A 113 0.59 8.34 6.06
N LEU A 114 -0.68 7.92 6.10
CA LEU A 114 -1.55 7.99 4.93
C LEU A 114 -2.97 8.43 5.29
N ILE A 115 -3.42 9.53 4.68
CA ILE A 115 -4.80 9.97 4.76
C ILE A 115 -5.62 9.15 3.75
N LEU A 116 -6.61 8.42 4.24
CA LEU A 116 -7.53 7.67 3.39
C LEU A 116 -8.65 8.59 2.91
N THR A 117 -8.54 9.08 1.67
CA THR A 117 -9.58 9.89 1.05
C THR A 117 -9.52 9.80 -0.48
N SER A 118 -10.65 10.03 -1.13
CA SER A 118 -10.74 10.23 -2.59
C SER A 118 -10.67 11.71 -2.99
N MET A 119 -10.64 12.62 -2.02
CA MET A 119 -10.87 14.05 -2.21
C MET A 119 -9.57 14.83 -1.96
N PRO A 120 -8.98 15.47 -2.98
CA PRO A 120 -7.71 16.19 -2.86
C PRO A 120 -7.73 17.31 -1.80
N GLU A 121 -8.88 17.94 -1.58
CA GLU A 121 -9.04 19.03 -0.60
C GLU A 121 -8.84 18.62 0.86
N TYR A 122 -8.78 17.32 1.15
CA TYR A 122 -8.47 16.81 2.48
C TYR A 122 -7.04 16.30 2.63
N MET A 123 -6.26 16.35 1.55
CA MET A 123 -4.83 16.04 1.59
C MET A 123 -4.04 17.26 2.08
N TRP A 124 -2.82 17.04 2.54
CA TRP A 124 -1.93 18.14 2.91
C TRP A 124 -1.36 18.79 1.64
N ASP A 125 -1.74 20.04 1.38
CA ASP A 125 -1.45 20.75 0.13
C ASP A 125 -0.50 21.95 0.27
N ASP A 126 -0.19 22.39 1.49
CA ASP A 126 0.69 23.53 1.79
C ASP A 126 2.09 23.13 2.32
N ALA A 127 2.48 21.86 2.19
CA ALA A 127 3.80 21.37 2.60
C ALA A 127 4.93 22.10 1.85
N ALA A 128 5.89 22.65 2.59
CA ALA A 128 6.95 23.47 2.02
C ALA A 128 8.23 22.64 1.75
N ALA A 129 8.66 22.55 0.49
CA ALA A 129 9.94 21.93 0.13
C ALA A 129 11.17 22.63 0.76
N THR A 130 10.99 23.88 1.21
CA THR A 130 12.00 24.66 1.93
C THR A 130 12.01 24.40 3.43
N SER A 131 10.99 23.74 4.00
CA SER A 131 10.96 23.34 5.41
C SER A 131 11.65 21.97 5.56
N PRO A 132 12.78 21.91 6.28
CA PRO A 132 13.43 20.62 6.59
C PRO A 132 12.51 19.68 7.36
N GLU A 133 11.62 20.22 8.19
CA GLU A 133 10.65 19.48 8.99
C GLU A 133 9.64 18.75 8.11
N ASP A 134 8.94 19.48 7.23
CA ASP A 134 7.93 18.90 6.32
C ASP A 134 8.55 17.82 5.42
N VAL A 135 9.73 18.08 4.86
CA VAL A 135 10.45 17.12 4.02
C VAL A 135 10.84 15.85 4.79
N THR A 136 11.27 16.00 6.05
CA THR A 136 11.65 14.85 6.88
C THR A 136 10.45 13.98 7.22
N ILE A 137 9.35 14.59 7.63
CA ILE A 137 8.10 13.88 7.96
C ILE A 137 7.53 13.17 6.72
N LEU A 138 7.46 13.84 5.57
CA LEU A 138 6.97 13.23 4.33
C LEU A 138 7.86 12.08 3.86
N ARG A 139 9.19 12.20 4.01
CA ARG A 139 10.12 11.11 3.70
C ARG A 139 9.90 9.90 4.60
N GLN A 140 9.67 10.12 5.89
CA GLN A 140 9.39 9.03 6.83
C GLN A 140 8.07 8.32 6.49
N ALA A 141 7.01 9.08 6.22
CA ALA A 141 5.72 8.51 5.83
C ALA A 141 5.82 7.71 4.53
N ALA A 142 6.52 8.26 3.52
CA ALA A 142 6.77 7.55 2.26
C ALA A 142 7.58 6.26 2.48
N HIS A 143 8.59 6.29 3.36
CA HIS A 143 9.36 5.10 3.71
C HIS A 143 8.47 4.01 4.33
N ASN A 144 7.64 4.37 5.31
CA ASN A 144 6.74 3.43 5.99
C ASN A 144 5.71 2.79 5.01
N ILE A 145 5.14 3.60 4.11
CA ILE A 145 4.24 3.13 3.05
C ILE A 145 4.97 2.14 2.13
N LEU A 146 6.12 2.53 1.59
CA LEU A 146 6.88 1.72 0.65
C LEU A 146 7.41 0.44 1.27
N TYR A 147 7.87 0.50 2.52
CA TYR A 147 8.28 -0.67 3.29
C TYR A 147 7.15 -1.68 3.40
N THR A 148 5.94 -1.22 3.75
CA THR A 148 4.77 -2.09 3.87
C THR A 148 4.38 -2.71 2.54
N VAL A 149 4.38 -1.92 1.46
CA VAL A 149 4.05 -2.41 0.10
C VAL A 149 5.10 -3.42 -0.38
N ALA A 150 6.39 -3.14 -0.20
CA ALA A 150 7.48 -4.01 -0.62
C ALA A 150 7.51 -5.36 0.13
N ASN A 151 6.99 -5.41 1.35
CA ASN A 151 6.87 -6.65 2.12
C ASN A 151 5.49 -7.33 1.96
N SER A 152 4.62 -6.80 1.10
CA SER A 152 3.31 -7.38 0.84
C SER A 152 3.32 -8.31 -0.40
N ASN A 153 2.26 -9.11 -0.55
CA ASN A 153 2.09 -9.93 -1.75
C ASN A 153 1.87 -9.11 -3.04
N SER A 154 1.68 -7.79 -2.96
CA SER A 154 1.51 -6.94 -4.15
C SER A 154 2.75 -6.91 -5.04
N VAL A 155 3.96 -7.13 -4.47
CA VAL A 155 5.22 -7.17 -5.22
C VAL A 155 5.70 -8.59 -5.55
N ASN A 156 5.14 -9.62 -4.90
CA ASN A 156 5.48 -11.03 -5.11
C ASN A 156 4.61 -11.72 -6.19
N VAL A 157 3.87 -10.94 -6.99
CA VAL A 157 2.99 -11.47 -8.02
C VAL A 157 3.82 -12.17 -9.10
N LYS A 158 3.67 -13.49 -9.21
CA LYS A 158 4.13 -14.23 -10.38
C LYS A 158 3.29 -13.80 -11.58
N VAL A 159 3.88 -13.02 -12.48
CA VAL A 159 3.25 -12.67 -13.76
C VAL A 159 3.04 -13.98 -14.54
N LEU A 160 1.80 -14.47 -14.63
CA LEU A 160 1.40 -15.70 -15.33
C LEU A 160 1.50 -15.60 -16.87
N GLY A 161 2.45 -14.81 -17.35
CA GLY A 161 2.61 -14.44 -18.75
C GLY A 161 1.92 -13.12 -19.09
N TYR A 162 2.52 -12.39 -20.02
CA TYR A 162 1.86 -11.27 -20.67
C TYR A 162 0.95 -11.83 -21.76
N ARG A 163 -0.36 -11.68 -21.61
CA ARG A 163 -1.29 -11.90 -22.72
C ARG A 163 -1.21 -10.66 -23.61
N THR A 164 -0.50 -10.76 -24.73
CA THR A 164 -0.47 -9.70 -25.74
C THR A 164 -1.88 -9.40 -26.20
N GLU A 165 -2.21 -8.12 -26.37
CA GLU A 165 -3.47 -7.71 -26.95
C GLU A 165 -3.66 -8.37 -28.33
N TRP A 166 -4.89 -8.74 -28.66
CA TRP A 166 -5.18 -9.53 -29.85
C TRP A 166 -4.69 -8.88 -31.15
N TRP A 167 -4.71 -7.54 -31.21
CA TRP A 167 -4.26 -6.78 -32.37
C TRP A 167 -2.74 -6.80 -32.54
N ILE A 168 -1.96 -6.87 -31.44
CA ILE A 168 -0.48 -7.03 -31.48
C ILE A 168 -0.13 -8.40 -32.04
N THR A 169 -0.83 -9.44 -31.57
CA THR A 169 -0.63 -10.80 -32.09
C THR A 169 -0.99 -10.87 -33.58
N LEU A 170 -2.08 -10.20 -34.00
CA LEU A 170 -2.47 -10.13 -35.40
C LEU A 170 -1.44 -9.42 -36.26
N THR A 171 -0.90 -8.26 -35.84
CA THR A 171 0.11 -7.53 -36.62
C THR A 171 1.39 -8.34 -36.79
N ILE A 172 1.87 -9.01 -35.74
CA ILE A 172 3.03 -9.91 -35.82
C ILE A 172 2.79 -11.02 -36.86
N VAL A 173 1.60 -11.64 -36.85
CA VAL A 173 1.25 -12.69 -37.81
C VAL A 173 1.23 -12.15 -39.24
N LEU A 174 0.66 -10.97 -39.47
CA LEU A 174 0.62 -10.33 -40.79
C LEU A 174 2.04 -10.00 -41.30
N ASP A 175 2.91 -9.48 -40.44
CA ASP A 175 4.31 -9.19 -40.77
C ASP A 175 5.07 -10.47 -41.15
N CYS A 176 4.88 -11.55 -40.39
CA CYS A 176 5.47 -12.85 -40.72
C CYS A 176 4.97 -13.38 -42.07
N ILE A 177 3.68 -13.26 -42.37
CA ILE A 177 3.10 -13.65 -43.66
C ILE A 177 3.70 -12.83 -44.80
N ALA A 178 3.80 -11.51 -44.63
CA ALA A 178 4.38 -10.62 -45.63
C ALA A 178 5.86 -10.96 -45.90
N ALA A 179 6.65 -11.19 -44.85
CA ALA A 179 8.06 -11.56 -44.95
C ALA A 179 8.24 -12.88 -45.71
N VAL A 180 7.44 -13.91 -45.37
CA VAL A 180 7.45 -15.20 -46.07
C VAL A 180 7.02 -15.03 -47.53
N GLY A 181 5.97 -14.23 -47.79
CA GLY A 181 5.50 -13.94 -49.14
C GLY A 181 6.57 -13.29 -50.01
N ILE A 182 7.29 -12.29 -49.47
CA ILE A 182 8.41 -11.63 -50.14
C ILE A 182 9.55 -12.61 -50.40
N ALA A 183 9.90 -13.46 -49.43
CA ALA A 183 10.95 -14.46 -49.59
C ALA A 183 10.61 -15.49 -50.68
N VAL A 184 9.38 -16.00 -50.71
CA VAL A 184 8.90 -16.95 -51.71
C VAL A 184 8.87 -16.30 -53.10
N TRP A 185 8.32 -15.08 -53.20
CA TRP A 185 8.29 -14.33 -54.46
C TRP A 185 9.70 -14.08 -54.99
N GLY A 186 10.61 -13.60 -54.13
CA GLY A 186 12.02 -13.43 -54.46
C GLY A 186 12.65 -14.73 -54.95
N PHE A 187 12.45 -15.84 -54.24
CA PHE A 187 12.96 -17.15 -54.65
C PHE A 187 12.46 -17.58 -56.04
N VAL A 188 11.17 -17.41 -56.32
CA VAL A 188 10.58 -17.75 -57.63
C VAL A 188 11.17 -16.89 -58.74
N VAL A 189 11.31 -15.57 -58.53
CA VAL A 189 11.89 -14.64 -59.51
C VAL A 189 13.36 -14.96 -59.79
N PHE A 190 14.16 -15.20 -58.75
CA PHE A 190 15.58 -15.56 -58.90
C PHE A 190 15.77 -16.92 -59.58
N ARG A 191 14.91 -17.90 -59.27
CA ARG A 191 14.97 -19.20 -59.94
C ARG A 191 14.55 -19.11 -61.41
N GLY A 192 13.50 -18.34 -61.72
CA GLY A 192 12.99 -18.15 -63.08
C GLY A 192 13.93 -17.33 -63.99
N THR A 193 14.73 -16.43 -63.43
CA THR A 193 15.79 -15.71 -64.16
C THR A 193 17.03 -16.57 -64.38
N SER A 194 17.41 -17.41 -63.41
CA SER A 194 18.51 -18.37 -63.54
C SER A 194 18.28 -19.42 -64.63
N THR A 195 17.06 -19.94 -64.77
CA THR A 195 16.73 -20.88 -65.86
C THR A 195 16.72 -20.23 -67.25
N LYS A 196 16.22 -18.99 -67.37
CA LYS A 196 16.26 -18.25 -68.66
C LYS A 196 17.69 -17.92 -69.11
N ARG A 197 18.61 -17.70 -68.17
CA ARG A 197 20.03 -17.41 -68.48
C ARG A 197 20.83 -18.63 -68.93
N LYS A 198 20.32 -19.85 -68.72
CA LYS A 198 20.91 -21.10 -69.24
C LYS A 198 20.37 -21.51 -70.62
N SER A 199 19.35 -20.83 -71.14
CA SER A 199 18.72 -21.12 -72.43
C SER A 199 19.00 -20.09 -73.52
N GLN A 200 19.96 -19.18 -73.30
CA GLN A 200 20.59 -18.32 -74.30
C GLN A 200 22.07 -18.68 -74.39
#